data_AF-M1Z5Y7-F1
#
_entry.id   AF-M1Z5Y7-F1
#
_cell.length_a   1.000
_cell.length_b   1.000
_cell.length_c   1.000
_cell.angle_alpha   90.00
_cell.angle_beta   90.00
_cell.angle_gamma   90.00
#
_symmetry.space_group_name_H-M   'P 1'
#
loop_
_entity.id
_entity.type
_entity.pdbx_description
1 polymer ?
#
loop_
_entity_poly.entity_id
_entity_poly.type
_entity_poly.pdbx_seq_one_letter_code
_entity_poly.pdbx_strand_id
1 'polypeptide(L)' 'MGEKFVVIVDENFSEPMPKEEAIKKVKSYDDKTVNAYMVSEEEAKKLKAIIK' A
#
# COMPACT_ATOMS: atom_id res chain seq x y z
N MET A 1 -12.88 -9.28 -12.35
CA MET A 1 -12.30 -7.94 -12.11
C MET A 1 -11.35 -8.07 -10.93
N GLY A 2 -10.07 -7.81 -11.13
CA GLY A 2 -9.04 -8.07 -10.11
C GLY A 2 -9.02 -6.97 -9.05
N GLU A 3 -9.08 -7.37 -7.78
CA GLU A 3 -8.88 -6.48 -6.64
C GLU A 3 -7.46 -5.89 -6.71
N LYS A 4 -7.38 -4.56 -6.69
CA LYS A 4 -6.10 -3.83 -6.65
C LYS A 4 -5.82 -3.37 -5.22
N PHE A 5 -4.55 -3.37 -4.88
CA PHE A 5 -4.03 -3.06 -3.56
C PHE A 5 -3.01 -1.93 -3.68
N VAL A 6 -2.93 -1.12 -2.64
CA VAL A 6 -2.01 -0.02 -2.53
C VAL A 6 -1.11 -0.28 -1.33
N VAL A 7 0.18 -0.04 -1.51
CA VAL A 7 1.17 -0.13 -0.44
C VAL A 7 1.44 1.27 0.06
N ILE A 8 1.34 1.46 1.37
CA ILE A 8 1.61 2.74 2.06
C ILE A 8 2.91 2.57 2.83
N VAL A 9 3.82 3.52 2.66
CA VAL A 9 5.18 3.50 3.22
C VAL A 9 5.50 4.89 3.73
N ASP A 10 5.59 5.08 5.06
CA ASP A 10 5.84 6.40 5.70
C ASP A 10 5.06 7.53 4.99
N GLU A 11 3.72 7.37 4.92
CA GLU A 11 2.76 8.33 4.32
C GLU A 11 2.79 8.43 2.78
N ASN A 12 3.68 7.71 2.10
CA ASN A 12 3.70 7.62 0.64
C ASN A 12 2.82 6.47 0.14
N PHE A 13 1.93 6.79 -0.80
CA PHE A 13 1.04 5.83 -1.43
C PHE A 13 1.64 5.35 -2.75
N SER A 14 1.80 4.03 -2.90
CA SER A 14 2.16 3.41 -4.17
C SER A 14 0.99 3.41 -5.15
N GLU A 15 1.28 3.14 -6.42
CA GLU A 15 0.25 2.87 -7.42
C GLU A 15 -0.55 1.59 -7.12
N PRO A 16 -1.84 1.52 -7.51
CA PRO A 16 -2.67 0.34 -7.32
C PRO A 16 -2.14 -0.84 -8.14
N MET A 17 -1.79 -1.93 -7.46
CA MET A 17 -1.19 -3.13 -8.05
C MET A 17 -1.92 -4.41 -7.61
N PRO A 18 -1.71 -5.54 -8.31
CA PRO A 18 -2.27 -6.82 -7.88
C PRO A 18 -1.75 -7.24 -6.51
N LYS A 19 -2.53 -8.05 -5.79
CA LYS A 19 -2.20 -8.55 -4.45
C LYS A 19 -0.79 -9.13 -4.34
N GLU A 20 -0.37 -9.95 -5.32
CA GLU A 20 0.95 -10.58 -5.30
C GLU A 20 2.09 -9.56 -5.38
N GLU A 21 1.93 -8.50 -6.19
CA GLU A 21 2.92 -7.43 -6.27
C GLU A 21 2.95 -6.59 -5.01
N ALA A 22 1.78 -6.27 -4.44
CA ALA A 22 1.68 -5.52 -3.21
C ALA A 22 2.34 -6.27 -2.03
N ILE A 23 2.16 -7.58 -1.95
CA ILE A 23 2.82 -8.43 -0.94
C ILE A 23 4.34 -8.40 -1.11
N LYS A 24 4.85 -8.59 -2.34
CA LYS A 24 6.30 -8.53 -2.59
C LYS A 24 6.88 -7.18 -2.20
N LYS A 25 6.15 -6.11 -2.51
CA LYS A 25 6.57 -4.74 -2.22
C LYS A 25 6.60 -4.46 -0.71
N VAL A 26 5.55 -4.80 0.04
CA VAL A 26 5.56 -4.68 1.51
C VAL A 26 6.70 -5.50 2.12
N LYS A 27 6.89 -6.75 1.69
CA LYS A 27 7.98 -7.60 2.19
C LYS A 27 9.37 -7.03 1.90
N SER A 28 9.54 -6.27 0.81
CA SER A 28 10.80 -5.59 0.53
C SER A 28 11.10 -4.43 1.48
N TYR A 29 10.09 -3.93 2.20
CA TYR A 29 10.24 -2.86 3.20
C TYR A 29 10.33 -3.39 4.63
N ASP A 30 9.92 -4.63 4.88
CA ASP A 30 9.97 -5.31 6.19
C ASP A 30 11.40 -5.36 6.79
N ASP A 31 12.42 -5.37 5.91
CA ASP A 31 13.84 -5.37 6.29
C ASP A 31 14.36 -3.98 6.71
N LYS A 32 13.55 -2.92 6.57
CA LYS A 32 13.95 -1.53 6.80
C LYS A 32 13.06 -0.92 7.86
N THR A 33 13.58 0.07 8.57
CA THR A 33 13.01 0.78 9.74
C THR A 33 11.73 1.58 9.43
N VAL A 34 10.96 1.14 8.46
CA VAL A 34 9.93 1.85 7.71
C VAL A 34 8.63 1.08 7.86
N ASN A 35 7.58 1.76 8.32
CA ASN A 35 6.27 1.12 8.46
C ASN A 35 5.58 1.03 7.10
N ALA A 36 5.64 -0.15 6.48
CA ALA A 36 4.96 -0.46 5.23
C ALA A 36 3.74 -1.35 5.47
N TYR A 37 2.57 -0.94 4.95
CA TYR A 37 1.34 -1.73 5.05
C TYR A 37 0.56 -1.74 3.74
N MET A 38 -0.11 -2.85 3.47
CA MET A 38 -0.95 -3.05 2.29
C MET A 38 -2.41 -2.81 2.64
N VAL A 39 -3.10 -2.03 1.82
CA VAL A 39 -4.54 -1.77 1.93
C VAL A 39 -5.22 -1.95 0.58
N SER A 40 -6.55 -2.12 0.59
CA SER A 40 -7.34 -2.12 -0.64
C SER A 40 -7.33 -0.74 -1.31
N GLU A 41 -7.58 -0.68 -2.63
CA GLU A 41 -7.67 0.61 -3.35
C GLU A 41 -8.73 1.55 -2.73
N GLU A 42 -9.85 1.01 -2.27
CA GLU A 42 -10.91 1.79 -1.63
C GLU A 42 -10.47 2.36 -0.28
N GLU A 43 -9.79 1.58 0.54
CA GLU A 43 -9.23 2.06 1.81
C GLU A 43 -8.12 3.08 1.59
N ALA A 44 -7.24 2.87 0.61
CA ALA A 44 -6.21 3.83 0.26
C ALA A 44 -6.80 5.20 -0.11
N LYS A 45 -7.91 5.22 -0.87
CA LYS A 45 -8.62 6.46 -1.20
C LYS A 45 -9.14 7.18 0.05
N LYS A 46 -9.69 6.42 1.02
CA LYS A 46 -10.15 6.98 2.30
C LYS A 46 -8.99 7.54 3.11
N LEU A 47 -7.90 6.78 3.25
CA LEU A 47 -6.71 7.21 3.97
C LEU A 47 -6.08 8.45 3.34
N LYS A 48 -5.97 8.50 2.01
CA LYS A 48 -5.45 9.67 1.29
C LYS A 48 -6.31 10.93 1.49
N ALA A 49 -7.59 10.78 1.78
CA ALA A 49 -8.47 11.89 2.12
C ALA A 49 -8.32 12.37 3.57
N ILE A 50 -7.82 11.51 4.46
CA ILE A 50 -7.62 11.81 5.89
C ILE A 50 -6.23 12.41 6.14
N ILE A 51 -5.19 11.94 5.43
CA ILE A 51 -3.79 12.40 5.58
C ILE A 51 -3.53 13.67 4.73
N LYS A 52 -4.51 14.59 4.68
CA LYS A 52 -4.44 15.82 3.85
C LYS A 52 -4.34 17.07 4.71
#